data_AF-A0A931X6F4-F1
#
_entry.id   AF-A0A931X6F4-F1
#
_cell.length_a   1.000
_cell.length_b   1.000
_cell.length_c   1.000
_cell.angle_alpha   90.00
_cell.angle_beta   90.00
_cell.angle_gamma   90.00
#
_symmetry.space_group_name_H-M   'P 1'
#
loop_
_entity.id
_entity.type
_entity.pdbx_description
1 polymer ?
#
loop_
_entity_poly.entity_id
_entity_poly.type
_entity_poly.pdbx_seq_one_letter_code
_entity_poly.pdbx_strand_id
1 'polypeptide(L)'
;MQGRTIVRRHTETTQEMLLAPRRSTSKSPGLRVFLTVGIGPLSAPRARVALVKLAGGVAPVRLSLYVNGDLIESWMPAHETCELLLPALLPGRHALTVRAVDARGRWGGASAIVQAAV
;
A
#
# COMPACT_ATOMS: atom_id res chain seq x y z
N MET A 1 -24.85 25.37 -60.41
CA MET A 1 -24.29 24.37 -59.47
C MET A 1 -23.21 25.05 -58.66
N GLN A 2 -23.26 24.92 -57.32
CA GLN A 2 -22.17 25.05 -56.33
C GLN A 2 -21.39 26.39 -56.28
N GLY A 3 -21.16 27.07 -55.16
CA GLY A 3 -21.43 26.80 -53.75
C GLY A 3 -21.17 28.09 -52.95
N ARG A 4 -21.96 28.29 -51.89
CA ARG A 4 -21.90 29.44 -50.97
C ARG A 4 -20.77 29.23 -49.95
N THR A 5 -19.92 30.22 -49.73
CA THR A 5 -19.01 30.26 -48.57
C THR A 5 -19.41 31.44 -47.69
N ILE A 6 -20.12 31.15 -46.60
CA ILE A 6 -20.41 32.09 -45.52
C ILE A 6 -19.34 31.87 -44.45
N VAL A 7 -18.48 32.86 -44.25
CA VAL A 7 -17.51 32.88 -43.15
C VAL A 7 -18.26 33.23 -41.87
N ARG A 8 -18.60 32.23 -41.06
CA ARG A 8 -19.07 32.43 -39.69
C ARG A 8 -17.86 32.61 -38.77
N ARG A 9 -17.66 33.84 -38.28
CA ARG A 9 -16.92 34.07 -37.03
C ARG A 9 -17.81 33.60 -35.89
N HIS A 10 -17.39 32.55 -35.19
CA HIS A 10 -17.95 32.18 -33.89
C HIS A 10 -17.01 32.69 -32.81
N THR A 11 -17.57 33.48 -31.90
CA THR A 11 -17.02 33.91 -30.62
C THR A 11 -17.05 32.76 -29.62
N GLU A 12 -16.08 32.81 -28.69
CA GLU A 12 -16.06 32.27 -27.30
C GLU A 12 -16.82 30.99 -26.98
N THR A 13 -16.14 30.00 -26.39
CA THR A 13 -16.69 29.11 -25.33
C THR A 13 -15.54 28.25 -24.75
N THR A 14 -15.20 28.49 -23.47
CA THR A 14 -14.81 27.49 -22.44
C THR A 14 -13.64 26.56 -22.80
N GLN A 15 -12.38 26.82 -22.40
CA GLN A 15 -11.85 26.57 -21.05
C GLN A 15 -12.54 25.44 -20.27
N GLU A 16 -12.65 24.23 -20.83
CA GLU A 16 -12.69 22.96 -20.09
C GLU A 16 -12.21 21.85 -21.05
N MET A 17 -11.75 20.72 -20.50
CA MET A 17 -11.34 19.51 -21.23
C MET A 17 -9.93 19.47 -21.83
N LEU A 18 -8.92 19.41 -20.96
CA LEU A 18 -7.81 18.47 -21.15
C LEU A 18 -7.23 18.00 -19.79
N LEU A 19 -8.11 17.80 -18.80
CA LEU A 19 -7.87 16.82 -17.75
C LEU A 19 -8.09 15.44 -18.38
N ALA A 20 -7.08 14.94 -19.08
CA ALA A 20 -6.99 13.50 -19.31
C ALA A 20 -7.18 12.84 -17.94
N PRO A 21 -8.05 11.83 -17.79
CA PRO A 21 -8.10 11.07 -16.55
C PRO A 21 -6.67 10.59 -16.30
N ARG A 22 -6.06 11.02 -15.19
CA ARG A 22 -4.81 10.43 -14.71
C ARG A 22 -5.08 8.94 -14.75
N ARG A 23 -4.43 8.22 -15.67
CA ARG A 23 -4.59 6.77 -15.80
C ARG A 23 -4.43 6.24 -14.39
N SER A 24 -5.54 5.79 -13.81
CA SER A 24 -5.52 4.90 -12.67
C SER A 24 -4.77 3.70 -13.22
N THR A 25 -3.46 3.66 -13.00
CA THR A 25 -2.69 2.44 -13.17
C THR A 25 -3.31 1.51 -12.15
N SER A 26 -4.28 0.71 -12.60
CA SER A 26 -4.86 -0.37 -11.84
C SER A 26 -3.68 -1.14 -11.27
N LYS A 27 -3.39 -0.95 -9.98
CA LYS A 27 -2.26 -1.58 -9.31
C LYS A 27 -2.55 -3.06 -9.41
N SER A 28 -1.86 -3.77 -10.31
CA SER A 28 -2.16 -5.17 -10.55
C SER A 28 -1.81 -5.96 -9.29
N PRO A 29 -2.75 -6.73 -8.72
CA PRO A 29 -2.40 -7.69 -7.68
C PRO A 29 -1.36 -8.67 -8.24
N GLY A 30 -0.38 -9.06 -7.44
CA GLY A 30 0.67 -9.99 -7.92
C GLY A 30 1.93 -10.08 -7.06
N LEU A 31 2.04 -9.27 -6.01
CA LEU A 31 3.10 -9.44 -5.02
C LEU A 31 2.60 -10.41 -3.93
N ARG A 32 3.38 -11.44 -3.62
CA ARG A 32 3.06 -12.34 -2.51
C ARG A 32 3.66 -11.80 -1.23
N VAL A 33 2.84 -11.72 -0.19
CA VAL A 33 3.23 -11.25 1.13
C VAL A 33 2.80 -12.31 2.13
N PHE A 34 3.73 -12.73 2.99
CA PHE A 34 3.48 -13.64 4.08
C PHE A 34 3.76 -12.91 5.38
N LEU A 35 2.89 -13.12 6.37
CA LEU A 35 3.01 -12.52 7.69
C LEU A 35 2.94 -13.63 8.73
N THR A 36 3.97 -13.72 9.56
CA THR A 36 3.99 -14.54 10.76
C THR A 36 4.21 -13.63 11.95
N VAL A 37 3.43 -13.80 13.01
CA VAL A 37 3.58 -13.00 14.22
C VAL A 37 3.97 -13.89 15.38
N GLY A 38 5.06 -13.53 16.05
CA GLY A 38 5.60 -14.22 17.20
C GLY A 38 5.63 -13.33 18.44
N ILE A 39 6.05 -13.95 19.55
CA ILE A 39 6.40 -13.24 20.78
C ILE A 39 7.72 -12.51 20.55
N GLY A 40 7.86 -11.31 21.10
CA GLY A 40 9.09 -10.53 21.02
C GLY A 40 10.25 -11.14 21.83
N PRO A 41 11.41 -10.47 21.82
CA PRO A 41 12.58 -10.94 22.57
C PRO A 41 12.27 -11.06 24.06
N LEU A 42 12.98 -11.97 24.75
CA LEU A 42 12.78 -12.20 26.20
C LEU A 42 12.98 -10.94 27.06
N SER A 43 13.77 -9.98 26.57
CA SER A 43 13.96 -8.66 27.19
C SER A 43 12.73 -7.76 27.14
N ALA A 44 11.76 -8.05 26.27
CA ALA A 44 10.50 -7.32 26.11
C ALA A 44 9.34 -8.31 25.90
N PRO A 45 8.89 -9.02 26.95
CA PRO A 45 7.91 -10.13 26.83
C PRO A 45 6.51 -9.68 26.36
N ARG A 46 6.22 -8.38 26.47
CA ARG A 46 4.99 -7.75 25.92
C ARG A 46 5.15 -7.30 24.48
N ALA A 47 6.38 -7.22 23.97
CA ALA A 47 6.61 -6.95 22.57
C ALA A 47 6.17 -8.15 21.72
N ARG A 48 5.85 -7.85 20.48
CA ARG A 48 5.51 -8.83 19.45
C ARG A 48 6.41 -8.54 18.26
N VAL A 49 6.79 -9.58 17.55
CA VAL A 49 7.63 -9.47 16.36
C VAL A 49 6.84 -10.02 15.18
N ALA A 50 6.73 -9.23 14.11
CA ALA A 50 6.15 -9.64 12.86
C ALA A 50 7.26 -9.94 11.86
N LEU A 51 7.35 -11.20 11.44
CA LEU A 51 8.19 -11.62 10.33
C LEU A 51 7.39 -11.53 9.04
N VAL A 52 7.85 -10.68 8.13
CA VAL A 52 7.26 -10.49 6.80
C VAL A 52 8.17 -11.10 5.75
N LYS A 53 7.61 -11.93 4.87
CA LYS A 53 8.30 -12.41 3.67
C LYS A 53 7.60 -11.90 2.41
N LEU A 54 8.39 -11.36 1.49
CA LEU A 54 7.96 -10.85 0.20
C LEU A 54 8.48 -11.77 -0.90
N ALA A 55 7.63 -12.12 -1.86
CA ALA A 55 8.03 -12.95 -2.99
C ALA A 55 7.48 -12.44 -4.32
N GLY A 56 8.33 -12.46 -5.34
CA GLY A 56 7.99 -12.10 -6.71
C GLY A 56 7.89 -10.59 -6.98
N GLY A 57 8.46 -9.74 -6.12
CA GLY A 57 8.46 -8.28 -6.27
C GLY A 57 9.61 -7.75 -7.15
N VAL A 58 9.43 -6.55 -7.70
CA VAL A 58 10.48 -5.81 -8.40
C VAL A 58 10.94 -4.65 -7.51
N ALA A 59 12.22 -4.65 -7.12
CA ALA A 59 12.78 -3.61 -6.27
C ALA A 59 12.77 -2.22 -6.95
N PRO A 60 12.69 -1.12 -6.17
CA PRO A 60 12.45 -1.10 -4.73
C PRO A 60 11.01 -1.51 -4.36
N VAL A 61 10.85 -2.15 -3.21
CA VAL A 61 9.55 -2.45 -2.61
C VAL A 61 9.31 -1.50 -1.43
N ARG A 62 8.14 -0.90 -1.37
CA ARG A 62 7.64 -0.20 -0.18
C ARG A 62 6.80 -1.17 0.64
N LEU A 63 7.12 -1.31 1.92
CA LEU A 63 6.34 -2.07 2.90
C LEU A 63 5.67 -1.09 3.87
N SER A 64 4.42 -1.34 4.24
CA SER A 64 3.66 -0.53 5.19
C SER A 64 2.96 -1.45 6.19
N LEU A 65 3.07 -1.14 7.48
CA LEU A 65 2.45 -1.84 8.59
C LEU A 65 1.28 -1.02 9.13
N TYR A 66 0.14 -1.68 9.27
CA TYR A 66 -1.08 -1.12 9.84
C TYR A 66 -1.50 -1.91 11.07
N VAL A 67 -1.97 -1.21 12.10
CA VAL A 67 -2.60 -1.79 13.30
C VAL A 67 -4.02 -1.25 13.38
N ASN A 68 -5.02 -2.14 13.39
CA ASN A 68 -6.45 -1.78 13.39
C ASN A 68 -6.87 -0.83 12.25
N GLY A 69 -6.12 -0.82 11.15
CA GLY A 69 -6.35 0.05 9.99
C GLY A 69 -5.50 1.33 9.99
N ASP A 70 -4.87 1.68 11.10
CA ASP A 70 -4.01 2.85 11.21
C ASP A 70 -2.60 2.54 10.74
N LEU A 71 -2.04 3.39 9.88
CA LEU A 71 -0.66 3.26 9.43
C LEU A 71 0.28 3.57 10.59
N ILE A 72 1.04 2.58 11.03
CA ILE A 72 2.03 2.74 12.09
C ILE A 72 3.38 3.10 11.49
N GLU A 73 3.82 2.36 10.47
CA GLU A 73 5.16 2.54 9.92
C GLU A 73 5.23 2.11 8.46
N SER A 74 6.21 2.66 7.73
CA SER A 74 6.50 2.28 6.36
C SER A 74 8.00 2.35 6.05
N TRP A 75 8.48 1.38 5.29
CA TRP A 75 9.88 1.22 4.90
C TRP A 75 10.02 1.19 3.38
N MET A 76 11.08 1.83 2.86
CA MET A 76 11.47 1.78 1.45
C MET A 76 12.97 2.10 1.32
N PRO A 77 13.79 1.22 0.72
CA PRO A 77 13.44 -0.11 0.22
C PRO A 77 13.23 -1.11 1.37
N ALA A 78 12.24 -1.98 1.23
CA ALA A 78 12.09 -3.17 2.08
C ALA A 78 12.82 -4.37 1.45
N HIS A 79 13.44 -5.19 2.30
CA HIS A 79 14.10 -6.44 1.90
C HIS A 79 13.07 -7.58 1.73
N GLU A 80 13.48 -8.68 1.10
CA GLU A 80 12.61 -9.85 0.89
C GLU A 80 12.12 -10.46 2.20
N THR A 81 12.92 -10.36 3.26
CA THR A 81 12.52 -10.72 4.62
C THR A 81 12.70 -9.50 5.51
N CYS A 82 11.65 -9.14 6.25
CA CYS A 82 11.68 -8.04 7.22
C CYS A 82 11.22 -8.55 8.57
N GLU A 83 11.98 -8.24 9.61
CA GLU A 83 11.57 -8.42 10.99
C GLU A 83 11.11 -7.06 11.51
N LEU A 84 9.85 -6.98 11.95
CA LEU A 84 9.23 -5.75 12.42
C LEU A 84 8.92 -5.90 13.90
N LEU A 85 9.52 -5.03 14.73
CA LEU A 85 9.13 -4.91 16.12
C LEU A 85 7.81 -4.16 16.19
N LEU A 86 6.77 -4.79 16.73
CA LEU A 86 5.47 -4.13 16.87
C LEU A 86 5.51 -3.16 18.07
N PRO A 87 4.82 -2.01 17.98
CA PRO A 87 4.65 -1.13 19.12
C PRO A 87 3.94 -1.86 20.26
N ALA A 88 4.08 -1.34 21.48
CA ALA A 88 3.30 -1.83 22.61
C ALA A 88 1.80 -1.68 22.30
N LEU A 89 1.11 -2.81 22.19
CA LEU A 89 -0.32 -2.86 21.97
C LEU A 89 -1.04 -2.81 23.31
N LEU A 90 -2.14 -2.08 23.39
CA LEU A 90 -3.03 -2.13 24.55
C LEU A 90 -3.57 -3.56 24.71
N PRO A 91 -3.97 -3.98 25.92
CA PRO A 91 -4.58 -5.28 26.11
C PRO A 91 -5.83 -5.44 25.23
N GLY A 92 -5.93 -6.56 24.51
CA GLY A 92 -7.04 -6.83 23.61
C GLY A 92 -6.65 -7.44 22.27
N ARG A 93 -7.60 -7.45 21.35
CA ARG A 93 -7.47 -8.03 20.01
C ARG A 93 -7.11 -6.93 19.00
N HIS A 94 -6.03 -7.14 18.26
CA HIS A 94 -5.58 -6.20 17.23
C HIS A 94 -5.46 -6.89 15.88
N ALA A 95 -5.89 -6.19 14.83
CA ALA A 95 -5.68 -6.59 13.44
C ALA A 95 -4.38 -5.97 12.92
N LEU A 96 -3.41 -6.80 12.62
CA LEU A 96 -2.19 -6.39 11.94
C LEU A 96 -2.38 -6.60 10.45
N THR A 97 -2.00 -5.62 9.65
CA THR A 97 -1.98 -5.74 8.19
C THR A 97 -0.67 -5.22 7.66
N VAL A 98 -0.01 -6.01 6.83
CA VAL A 98 1.15 -5.57 6.07
C VAL A 98 0.74 -5.44 4.62
N ARG A 99 1.14 -4.33 4.00
CA ARG A 99 0.91 -4.05 2.58
C ARG A 99 2.24 -3.74 1.92
N ALA A 100 2.49 -4.38 0.79
CA ALA A 100 3.68 -4.11 -0.01
C ALA A 100 3.30 -3.64 -1.41
N VAL A 101 4.09 -2.69 -1.94
CA VAL A 101 3.96 -2.16 -3.30
C VAL A 101 5.34 -2.12 -3.94
N ASP A 102 5.50 -2.73 -5.10
CA ASP A 102 6.77 -2.80 -5.83
C ASP A 102 6.96 -1.62 -6.80
N ALA A 103 8.13 -1.52 -7.44
CA ALA A 103 8.47 -0.44 -8.35
C ALA A 103 7.57 -0.36 -9.61
N ARG A 104 6.91 -1.48 -9.96
CA ARG A 104 5.93 -1.55 -11.06
C ARG A 104 4.52 -1.21 -10.61
N GLY A 105 4.34 -0.84 -9.34
CA GLY A 105 3.05 -0.54 -8.74
C GLY A 105 2.21 -1.79 -8.45
N ARG A 106 2.76 -3.00 -8.57
CA ARG A 106 2.07 -4.22 -8.15
C ARG A 106 2.00 -4.26 -6.64
N TRP A 107 0.93 -4.81 -6.11
CA TRP A 107 0.72 -4.85 -4.66
C TRP A 107 0.33 -6.23 -4.16
N GLY A 108 0.48 -6.39 -2.85
CA GLY A 108 0.06 -7.54 -2.08
C GLY A 108 -0.07 -7.16 -0.60
N GLY A 109 -0.70 -8.01 0.18
CA GLY A 109 -0.80 -7.81 1.61
C GLY A 109 -1.18 -9.09 2.34
N ALA A 110 -0.91 -9.09 3.64
CA ALA A 110 -1.27 -10.17 4.55
C ALA A 110 -1.74 -9.56 5.87
N SER A 111 -2.67 -10.24 6.52
CA SER A 111 -3.21 -9.80 7.81
C SER A 111 -3.19 -10.92 8.83
N ALA A 112 -2.99 -10.56 10.09
CA ALA A 112 -3.03 -11.47 11.22
C ALA A 112 -3.76 -10.81 12.38
N ILE A 113 -4.43 -11.63 13.18
CA ILE A 113 -5.02 -11.20 14.45
C ILE A 113 -4.04 -11.54 15.55
N VAL A 114 -3.77 -10.57 16.43
CA VAL A 114 -2.95 -10.78 17.62
C VAL A 114 -3.72 -10.44 18.88
N GLN A 115 -3.49 -11.23 19.92
CA GLN A 115 -3.96 -10.93 21.26
C GLN A 115 -2.80 -10.34 22.07
N ALA A 116 -2.98 -9.11 22.53
CA ALA A 116 -2.11 -8.47 23.50
C ALA A 116 -2.65 -8.79 24.91
N ALA A 117 -1.78 -9.33 25.75
CA ALA A 117 -2.10 -9.64 27.15
C ALA A 117 -1.85 -8.42 28.04
N VAL A 118 -2.56 -8.38 29.18
CA VAL A 118 -2.34 -7.44 30.28
C VAL A 118 -0.96 -7.62 30.91
#